data_AF-A0A438GEY0-F1
#
_entry.id   AF-A0A438GEY0-F1
#
_cell.length_a   1.000
_cell.length_b   1.000
_cell.length_c   1.000
_cell.angle_alpha   90.00
_cell.angle_beta   90.00
_cell.angle_gamma   90.00
#
_symmetry.space_group_name_H-M   'P 1'
#
loop_
_entity.id
_entity.type
_entity.pdbx_description
1 polymer ?
#
loop_
_entity_poly.entity_id
_entity_poly.type
_entity_poly.pdbx_seq_one_letter_code
_entity_poly.pdbx_strand_id
1 'polypeptide(L)'
;MDKFIDNLPGPPDNILYDGEGHYWIALPMGNSLAWDLALKYPWIRKVVAIMERYKVRPHIEKNGGVLAVDLEGKPTAYYHDPGLSEVSRGVKIGNYLYCGSVAKPYMIRLDLHQHVACATM
;
A
#
# COMPACT_ATOMS: atom_id res chain seq x y z
N MET A 1 1.50 16.97 17.77
CA MET A 1 1.99 15.67 17.27
C MET A 1 2.87 15.95 16.08
N ASP A 2 3.97 15.21 15.96
CA ASP A 2 4.85 15.27 14.80
C ASP A 2 4.44 14.19 13.78
N LYS A 3 4.64 14.46 12.48
CA LYS A 3 4.35 13.51 11.41
C LYS A 3 5.63 12.75 11.09
N PHE A 4 5.60 11.43 11.21
CA PHE A 4 6.73 10.58 10.83
C PHE A 4 7.01 10.65 9.32
N ILE A 5 5.97 10.60 8.50
CA ILE A 5 6.03 10.74 7.04
C ILE A 5 4.69 11.34 6.57
N ASP A 6 4.72 12.08 5.46
CA ASP A 6 3.54 12.66 4.82
C ASP A 6 3.51 12.33 3.32
N ASN A 7 2.39 12.64 2.64
CA ASN A 7 2.22 12.46 1.20
C ASN A 7 2.50 11.03 0.69
N LEU A 8 2.06 10.03 1.45
CA LEU A 8 2.18 8.63 1.04
C LEU A 8 1.52 8.39 -0.33
N PRO A 9 2.06 7.49 -1.17
CA PRO A 9 1.52 7.18 -2.49
C PRO A 9 0.24 6.31 -2.44
N GLY A 10 -0.34 6.14 -1.25
CA GLY A 10 -1.56 5.39 -0.97
C GLY A 10 -1.92 5.51 0.52
N PRO A 11 -3.12 5.05 0.93
CA PRO A 11 -3.45 4.95 2.35
C PRO A 11 -2.54 3.92 3.05
N PRO A 12 -1.98 4.23 4.22
CA PRO A 12 -1.19 3.24 4.96
C PRO A 12 -2.10 2.16 5.55
N ASP A 13 -1.65 0.92 5.45
CA ASP A 13 -2.11 -0.22 6.25
C ASP A 13 -0.96 -0.65 7.19
N ASN A 14 -0.84 -1.93 7.52
CA ASN A 14 0.17 -2.48 8.43
C ASN A 14 1.58 -1.91 8.20
N ILE A 15 2.24 -1.60 9.32
CA ILE A 15 3.62 -1.13 9.40
C ILE A 15 4.45 -2.20 10.11
N LEU A 16 5.56 -2.61 9.51
CA LEU A 16 6.46 -3.60 10.09
C LEU A 16 7.90 -3.10 10.08
N TYR A 17 8.52 -3.05 11.26
CA TYR A 17 9.96 -2.83 11.37
C TYR A 17 10.71 -4.13 11.07
N ASP A 18 11.76 -4.06 10.23
CA ASP A 18 12.54 -5.24 9.84
C ASP A 18 13.72 -5.57 10.78
N GLY A 19 14.03 -4.71 11.76
CA GLY A 19 15.20 -4.89 12.62
C GLY A 19 16.50 -4.31 12.03
N GLU A 20 16.48 -3.85 10.79
CA GLU A 20 17.62 -3.41 10.00
C GLU A 20 17.47 -1.94 9.53
N GLY A 21 16.73 -1.15 10.30
CA GLY A 21 16.58 0.29 10.07
C GLY A 21 15.48 0.69 9.08
N HIS A 22 14.58 -0.23 8.69
CA HIS A 22 13.47 0.10 7.78
C HIS A 22 12.10 -0.30 8.34
N TYR A 23 11.14 0.60 8.17
CA TYR A 23 9.72 0.32 8.25
C TYR A 23 9.17 -0.04 6.86
N TRP A 24 8.51 -1.19 6.78
CA TRP A 24 7.78 -1.64 5.61
C TRP A 24 6.30 -1.34 5.80
N ILE A 25 5.79 -0.36 5.05
CA ILE A 25 4.42 0.14 5.13
C ILE A 25 3.63 -0.46 3.96
N ALA A 26 2.64 -1.28 4.26
CA ALA A 26 1.74 -1.81 3.24
C ALA A 26 0.78 -0.71 2.74
N LEU A 27 0.54 -0.71 1.44
CA LEU A 27 -0.39 0.21 0.77
C LEU A 27 -1.39 -0.63 -0.03
N PRO A 28 -2.68 -0.67 0.37
CA PRO A 28 -3.66 -1.53 -0.27
C PRO A 28 -3.94 -1.08 -1.71
N MET A 29 -3.78 0.20 -2.01
CA MET A 29 -3.91 0.76 -3.34
C MET A 29 -3.05 2.00 -3.45
N GLY A 30 -2.76 2.41 -4.67
CA GLY A 30 -2.19 3.73 -4.93
C GLY A 30 -3.22 4.85 -4.76
N ASN A 31 -2.75 6.09 -4.70
CA ASN A 31 -3.61 7.26 -4.72
C ASN A 31 -4.54 7.26 -5.94
N SER A 32 -5.79 7.65 -5.73
CA SER A 32 -6.78 7.74 -6.81
C SER A 32 -7.81 8.82 -6.51
N LEU A 33 -8.26 9.52 -7.56
CA LEU A 33 -9.28 10.54 -7.45
C LEU A 33 -10.57 10.02 -6.79
N ALA A 34 -10.95 8.77 -7.09
CA ALA A 34 -12.14 8.15 -6.49
C ALA A 34 -12.00 8.02 -4.96
N TRP A 35 -10.82 7.63 -4.49
CA TRP A 35 -10.52 7.53 -3.06
C TRP A 35 -10.49 8.91 -2.39
N ASP A 36 -9.84 9.89 -3.01
CA ASP A 36 -9.75 11.26 -2.50
C ASP A 36 -11.15 11.89 -2.33
N LEU A 37 -12.02 11.69 -3.33
CA LEU A 37 -13.40 12.14 -3.28
C LEU A 37 -14.19 11.42 -2.18
N ALA A 38 -13.99 10.12 -1.99
CA ALA A 38 -14.64 9.36 -0.92
C ALA A 38 -14.20 9.87 0.47
N LEU A 39 -12.91 10.14 0.68
CA LEU A 39 -12.40 10.70 1.93
C LEU A 39 -12.97 12.11 2.20
N LYS A 40 -13.04 12.94 1.16
CA LYS A 40 -13.49 14.34 1.27
C LYS A 40 -14.99 14.48 1.48
N TYR A 41 -15.81 13.62 0.87
CA TYR A 41 -17.27 13.78 0.83
C TYR A 41 -18.00 12.59 1.47
N PRO A 42 -18.59 12.74 2.68
CA PRO A 42 -19.29 11.66 3.37
C PRO A 42 -20.44 11.01 2.58
N TRP A 43 -21.14 11.79 1.75
CA TRP A 43 -22.23 11.26 0.93
C TRP A 43 -21.74 10.29 -0.16
N ILE A 44 -20.52 10.50 -0.69
CA ILE A 44 -19.89 9.56 -1.65
C ILE A 44 -19.63 8.22 -0.96
N ARG A 45 -19.08 8.22 0.26
CA ARG A 45 -18.92 6.99 1.06
C ARG A 45 -20.24 6.28 1.29
N LYS A 46 -21.32 7.03 1.55
CA LYS A 46 -22.66 6.44 1.69
C LYS A 46 -23.12 5.77 0.41
N VAL A 47 -22.91 6.38 -0.76
CA VAL A 47 -23.24 5.78 -2.07
C VAL A 47 -22.40 4.52 -2.29
N VAL A 48 -21.09 4.56 -2.05
CA VAL A 48 -20.21 3.38 -2.17
C VAL A 48 -20.66 2.24 -1.26
N ALA A 49 -21.03 2.53 0.00
CA ALA A 49 -21.55 1.52 0.92
C ALA A 49 -22.89 0.91 0.47
N ILE A 50 -23.75 1.71 -0.18
CA ILE A 50 -24.99 1.21 -0.80
C ILE A 50 -24.64 0.30 -1.98
N MET A 51 -23.72 0.71 -2.86
CA MET A 51 -23.27 -0.13 -3.98
C MET A 51 -22.68 -1.46 -3.50
N GLU A 52 -21.90 -1.44 -2.42
CA GLU A 52 -21.32 -2.62 -1.79
C GLU A 52 -22.41 -3.58 -1.30
N ARG A 53 -23.45 -3.06 -0.61
CA ARG A 53 -24.60 -3.87 -0.17
C ARG A 53 -25.28 -4.60 -1.34
N TYR A 54 -25.34 -3.98 -2.50
CA TYR A 54 -25.92 -4.57 -3.71
C TYR A 54 -24.91 -5.31 -4.60
N LYS A 55 -23.63 -5.40 -4.19
CA LYS A 55 -22.55 -6.05 -4.94
C LYS A 55 -22.35 -5.48 -6.36
N VAL A 56 -22.59 -4.17 -6.52
CA VAL A 56 -22.40 -3.44 -7.80
C VAL A 56 -21.23 -2.46 -7.73
N ARG A 57 -20.45 -2.49 -6.65
CA ARG A 57 -19.27 -1.63 -6.50
C ARG A 57 -18.20 -2.05 -7.51
N PRO A 58 -17.67 -1.12 -8.33
CA PRO A 58 -16.52 -1.42 -9.17
C PRO A 58 -15.28 -1.62 -8.30
N HIS A 59 -14.45 -2.60 -8.67
CA HIS A 59 -13.13 -2.79 -8.08
C HIS A 59 -12.20 -1.67 -8.57
N ILE A 60 -11.82 -0.76 -7.69
CA ILE A 60 -11.02 0.44 -8.03
C ILE A 60 -9.62 0.40 -7.40
N GLU A 61 -9.43 -0.52 -6.46
CA GLU A 61 -8.19 -0.82 -5.78
C GLU A 61 -7.21 -1.42 -6.79
N LYS A 62 -6.15 -0.67 -7.06
CA LYS A 62 -5.06 -1.03 -7.97
C LYS A 62 -3.78 -0.35 -7.51
N ASN A 63 -2.65 -0.73 -8.10
CA ASN A 63 -1.34 -0.19 -7.72
C ASN A 63 -1.03 -0.42 -6.23
N GLY A 64 -1.50 -1.53 -5.64
CA GLY A 64 -1.15 -1.91 -4.28
C GLY A 64 0.33 -2.28 -4.18
N GLY A 65 0.91 -2.13 -3.00
CA GLY A 65 2.35 -2.27 -2.83
C GLY A 65 2.84 -2.11 -1.40
N VAL A 66 4.15 -1.92 -1.27
CA VAL A 66 4.85 -1.71 0.00
C VAL A 66 5.88 -0.62 -0.16
N LEU A 67 5.87 0.34 0.75
CA LEU A 67 6.83 1.43 0.87
C LEU A 67 7.83 1.10 1.99
N ALA A 68 9.12 1.13 1.69
CA ALA A 68 10.18 1.10 2.69
C ALA A 68 10.54 2.53 3.09
N VAL A 69 10.64 2.77 4.38
CA VAL A 69 10.96 4.08 4.99
C VAL A 69 12.03 3.86 6.04
N ASP A 70 13.05 4.71 6.08
CA ASP A 70 14.08 4.65 7.12
C ASP A 70 13.59 5.17 8.49
N LEU A 71 14.44 5.15 9.50
CA LEU A 71 14.09 5.56 10.88
C LEU A 71 13.79 7.06 11.01
N GLU A 72 14.19 7.85 10.02
CA GLU A 72 13.96 9.29 9.96
C GLU A 72 12.70 9.65 9.16
N GLY A 73 11.98 8.66 8.65
CA GLY A 73 10.76 8.88 7.88
C GLY A 73 11.01 9.16 6.39
N LYS A 74 12.22 8.94 5.88
CA LYS A 74 12.54 9.11 4.46
C LYS A 74 12.24 7.82 3.69
N PRO A 75 11.37 7.85 2.67
CA PRO A 75 11.21 6.74 1.74
C PRO A 75 12.53 6.32 1.09
N THR A 76 12.81 5.02 1.14
CA THR A 76 14.01 4.42 0.54
C THR A 76 13.69 3.52 -0.65
N ALA A 77 12.48 2.96 -0.70
CA ALA A 77 12.02 2.13 -1.81
C ALA A 77 10.49 2.09 -1.88
N TYR A 78 9.93 2.03 -3.08
CA TYR A 78 8.50 1.79 -3.28
C TYR A 78 8.28 0.67 -4.30
N TYR A 79 7.68 -0.43 -3.86
CA TYR A 79 7.38 -1.59 -4.68
C TYR A 79 5.88 -1.72 -4.86
N HIS A 80 5.39 -1.56 -6.09
CA HIS A 80 3.96 -1.66 -6.40
C HIS A 80 3.75 -2.30 -7.77
N ASP A 81 2.56 -2.84 -7.99
CA ASP A 81 2.17 -3.44 -9.27
C ASP A 81 0.74 -3.04 -9.65
N PRO A 82 0.45 -2.68 -10.91
CA PRO A 82 -0.90 -2.30 -11.31
C PRO A 82 -1.98 -3.37 -11.13
N GLY A 83 -1.60 -4.65 -11.18
CA GLY A 83 -2.47 -5.79 -10.93
C GLY A 83 -2.60 -6.16 -9.45
N LEU A 84 -1.77 -5.58 -8.58
CA LEU A 84 -1.91 -5.71 -7.14
C LEU A 84 -2.98 -4.76 -6.59
N SER A 85 -3.79 -5.32 -5.68
CA SER A 85 -4.86 -4.62 -4.99
C SER A 85 -4.99 -5.16 -3.58
N GLU A 86 -5.41 -4.31 -2.67
CA GLU A 86 -5.65 -4.62 -1.26
C GLU A 86 -4.46 -5.32 -0.58
N VAL A 87 -3.24 -4.90 -0.91
CA VAL A 87 -2.02 -5.31 -0.20
C VAL A 87 -2.09 -4.82 1.23
N SER A 88 -2.20 -5.75 2.17
CA SER A 88 -2.39 -5.44 3.59
C SER A 88 -1.12 -5.69 4.42
N ARG A 89 -0.09 -6.33 3.85
CA ARG A 89 1.15 -6.62 4.57
C ARG A 89 2.33 -6.74 3.62
N GLY A 90 3.46 -6.15 4.02
CA GLY A 90 4.78 -6.36 3.44
C GLY A 90 5.74 -6.87 4.51
N VAL A 91 6.46 -7.96 4.23
CA VAL A 91 7.46 -8.53 5.16
C VAL A 91 8.75 -8.82 4.41
N LYS A 92 9.83 -8.19 4.84
CA LYS A 92 11.18 -8.56 4.41
C LYS A 92 11.65 -9.78 5.20
N ILE A 93 12.11 -10.81 4.50
CA ILE A 93 12.80 -11.96 5.10
C ILE A 93 14.05 -12.23 4.25
N GLY A 94 15.21 -11.93 4.82
CA GLY A 94 16.47 -11.92 4.09
C GLY A 94 16.39 -11.00 2.87
N ASN A 95 16.60 -11.59 1.69
CA ASN A 95 16.65 -10.87 0.42
C ASN A 95 15.29 -10.73 -0.28
N TYR A 96 14.22 -11.22 0.33
CA TYR A 96 12.91 -11.26 -0.29
C TYR A 96 11.91 -10.38 0.45
N LEU A 97 11.09 -9.69 -0.33
CA LEU A 97 9.90 -9.02 0.15
C LEU A 97 8.68 -9.89 -0.17
N TYR A 98 7.92 -10.23 0.87
CA TYR A 98 6.66 -10.95 0.77
C TYR A 98 5.49 -9.99 0.93
N CYS A 99 4.56 -9.98 -0.03
CA CYS A 99 3.39 -9.12 -0.03
C CYS A 99 2.12 -9.97 0.04
N GLY A 100 1.30 -9.73 1.06
CA GLY A 100 -0.01 -10.35 1.24
C GLY A 100 -1.13 -9.40 0.83
N SER A 101 -2.16 -9.93 0.16
CA SER A 101 -3.39 -9.21 -0.18
C SER A 101 -4.59 -9.91 0.45
N VAL A 102 -5.56 -9.14 0.94
CA VAL A 102 -6.83 -9.71 1.43
C VAL A 102 -7.79 -10.10 0.29
N ALA A 103 -7.54 -9.59 -0.92
CA ALA A 103 -8.36 -9.86 -2.11
C ALA A 103 -7.82 -11.00 -2.99
N LYS A 104 -6.54 -11.38 -2.85
CA LYS A 104 -5.89 -12.40 -3.69
C LYS A 104 -5.67 -13.70 -2.91
N PRO A 105 -5.88 -14.88 -3.52
CA PRO A 105 -5.65 -16.18 -2.88
C PRO A 105 -4.17 -16.60 -2.89
N TYR A 106 -3.24 -15.66 -3.06
CA TYR A 106 -1.81 -15.92 -3.16
C TYR A 106 -1.01 -14.77 -2.55
N MET A 107 0.24 -15.05 -2.18
CA MET A 107 1.22 -14.04 -1.78
C MET A 107 2.23 -13.83 -2.90
N ILE A 108 2.68 -12.58 -3.05
CA ILE A 108 3.78 -12.25 -3.97
C ILE A 108 5.10 -12.32 -3.21
N ARG A 109 6.14 -12.79 -3.89
CA ARG A 109 7.53 -12.74 -3.43
C ARG A 109 8.36 -11.99 -4.45
N LEU A 110 9.07 -10.96 -4.00
CA LEU A 110 9.97 -10.15 -4.81
C LEU A 110 11.41 -10.31 -4.32
N ASP A 111 12.36 -10.54 -5.23
CA ASP A 111 13.80 -10.55 -4.93
C ASP A 111 14.36 -9.13 -4.94
N LEU A 112 14.80 -8.64 -3.78
CA LEU A 112 15.27 -7.25 -3.61
C LEU A 112 16.66 -7.01 -4.22
N HIS A 113 17.46 -8.06 -4.46
CA HIS A 113 18.75 -7.90 -5.14
C HIS A 113 18.59 -7.73 -6.65
N GLN A 114 17.61 -8.42 -7.24
CA GLN A 114 17.33 -8.33 -8.67
C GLN A 114 16.50 -7.09 -9.00
N HIS A 115 15.69 -6.63 -8.06
CA HIS A 115 14.82 -5.48 -8.18
C HIS A 115 15.19 -4.41 -7.17
N VAL A 116 16.41 -3.87 -7.29
CA VAL A 116 16.83 -2.74 -6.46
C VAL A 116 15.93 -1.55 -6.79
N ALA A 117 15.25 -1.01 -5.78
CA ALA A 117 14.42 0.17 -5.98
C ALA A 117 15.26 1.34 -6.49
N CYS A 118 14.79 1.96 -7.56
CA CYS A 118 15.27 3.28 -7.93
C CYS A 118 14.73 4.26 -6.88
N ALA A 119 15.60 5.09 -6.28
CA ALA A 119 15.15 6.14 -5.38
C ALA A 119 14.21 7.07 -6.16
N THR A 120 12.91 6.86 -6.01
CA THR A 120 11.89 7.64 -6.68
C THR A 120 11.13 8.38 -5.59
N MET A 121 11.53 9.63 -5.38
CA MET A 121 10.74 10.69 -4.80
C MET A 121 11.01 11.97 -5.57
#